data_AF-A0A729KCW8-F1
#
_entry.id   AF-A0A729KCW8-F1
#
_cell.length_a   1.000
_cell.length_b   1.000
_cell.length_c   1.000
_cell.angle_alpha   90.00
_cell.angle_beta   90.00
_cell.angle_gamma   90.00
#
_symmetry.space_group_name_H-M   'P 1'
#
loop_
_entity.id
_entity.type
_entity.pdbx_description
1 polymer ?
#
loop_
_entity_poly.entity_id
_entity_poly.type
_entity_poly.pdbx_seq_one_letter_code
_entity_poly.pdbx_strand_id
1 'polypeptide(L)'
;MSTPDYSKTPAIAVYDNRHLAVRTLEWCRHPDTPQTTEIRPTRCQYDARGFLSHSADPRLAATGLNNFACDYDLGGKALRTCSADAGTSLMLSDAAGRAVLGVSGLVETASGSMDMSRAVTTRRQYEGSSLPGRLLSIAEQVSGRPERVTERLLWSESGAEAGANNLAGACIRHYDPSGCVETGSIALSGLALSVTRWLMKDDEAEADWQGDDRREWDAQLDGVTYATLSQGDAAGRVVGITDAVGNRQRTALDIAGMPAGRWLTVNGEEQVIVRSTTRSAAGQVLLEEHGNGVVVSREYEPQTQRLDRIKTERPAGHPQGAGVLQDLRYEYDPVGNVKCVRNDAEETRFWRNQQVEPENQYGYDSLYQLVSASGREKVNLGQQNRSFFPADSISCTRYLRTYTYDSGNNLSRIRHSAPGSGNCHTTDITISDRSNRAVLRSLAATPAEVEMHFGPGGEQLQLQPGQALAWTARRELLQVTPVEREGAQDDWEYYRYDARSQRVVKGSRRQTGSGTQTQRVVYLPGLELRTKSSGESLQTVVA
;
A
#
# COMPACT_ATOMS: atom_id res chain seq x y z
N MET A 1 -28.91 2.60 -24.39
CA MET A 1 -28.36 3.15 -25.63
C MET A 1 -26.93 2.67 -25.75
N SER A 2 -26.52 2.08 -26.88
CA SER A 2 -25.12 1.73 -27.12
C SER A 2 -24.30 3.02 -27.10
N THR A 3 -23.37 3.13 -26.16
CA THR A 3 -22.34 4.16 -26.20
C THR A 3 -21.43 3.84 -27.40
N PRO A 4 -21.42 4.65 -28.46
CA PRO A 4 -20.67 4.35 -29.69
C PRO A 4 -19.18 4.12 -29.41
N ASP A 5 -18.67 4.71 -28.33
CA ASP A 5 -17.27 4.67 -27.90
C ASP A 5 -16.77 3.25 -27.59
N TYR A 6 -17.63 2.32 -27.15
CA TYR A 6 -17.23 0.95 -26.81
C TYR A 6 -17.54 -0.07 -27.93
N SER A 7 -18.20 0.36 -29.00
CA SER A 7 -18.54 -0.53 -30.11
C SER A 7 -17.28 -1.12 -30.74
N LYS A 8 -17.25 -2.45 -30.91
CA LYS A 8 -16.11 -3.21 -31.48
C LYS A 8 -14.80 -3.00 -30.72
N THR A 9 -14.86 -2.96 -29.38
CA THR A 9 -13.67 -2.94 -28.51
C THR A 9 -13.59 -4.18 -27.61
N PRO A 10 -13.61 -5.42 -28.16
CA PRO A 10 -13.53 -6.64 -27.35
C PRO A 10 -12.12 -6.81 -26.74
N ALA A 11 -11.99 -7.65 -25.72
CA ALA A 11 -10.70 -8.23 -25.35
C ALA A 11 -10.59 -9.61 -26.03
N ILE A 12 -9.49 -9.88 -26.75
CA ILE A 12 -9.30 -11.14 -27.49
C ILE A 12 -8.00 -11.80 -27.09
N ALA A 13 -8.08 -13.05 -26.62
CA ALA A 13 -6.92 -13.93 -26.44
C ALA A 13 -6.64 -14.73 -27.72
N VAL A 14 -5.38 -14.74 -28.15
CA VAL A 14 -4.88 -15.50 -29.31
C VAL A 14 -3.95 -16.61 -28.81
N TYR A 15 -4.18 -17.83 -29.27
CA TYR A 15 -3.51 -19.03 -28.78
C TYR A 15 -2.55 -19.64 -29.80
N ASP A 16 -1.47 -20.27 -29.34
CA ASP A 16 -0.64 -21.16 -30.16
C ASP A 16 -1.30 -22.53 -30.39
N ASN A 17 -0.61 -23.43 -31.10
CA ASN A 17 -1.05 -24.79 -31.37
C ASN A 17 -1.01 -25.72 -30.14
N ARG A 18 -0.62 -25.22 -28.97
CA ARG A 18 -0.63 -25.91 -27.67
C ARG A 18 -1.68 -25.32 -26.72
N HIS A 19 -2.54 -24.41 -27.22
CA HIS A 19 -3.51 -23.66 -26.42
C HIS A 19 -2.88 -22.75 -25.34
N LEU A 20 -1.69 -22.21 -25.60
CA LEU A 20 -1.07 -21.19 -24.76
C LEU A 20 -1.35 -19.80 -25.33
N ALA A 21 -1.77 -18.85 -24.47
CA ALA A 21 -2.17 -17.50 -24.89
C ALA A 21 -0.94 -16.66 -25.27
N VAL A 22 -0.64 -16.56 -26.56
CA VAL A 22 0.54 -15.85 -27.08
C VAL A 22 0.32 -14.35 -27.30
N ARG A 23 -0.95 -13.91 -27.42
CA ARG A 23 -1.29 -12.49 -27.45
C ARG A 23 -2.60 -12.22 -26.75
N THR A 24 -2.68 -11.07 -26.10
CA THR A 24 -3.95 -10.45 -25.70
C THR A 24 -4.08 -9.16 -26.50
N LEU A 25 -5.18 -9.05 -27.25
CA LEU A 25 -5.50 -7.88 -28.07
C LEU A 25 -6.57 -7.07 -27.36
N GLU A 26 -6.29 -5.78 -27.18
CA GLU A 26 -7.23 -4.79 -26.64
C GLU A 26 -7.36 -3.63 -27.63
N TRP A 27 -8.52 -2.98 -27.66
CA TRP A 27 -8.80 -1.87 -28.57
C TRP A 27 -9.04 -0.61 -27.75
N CYS A 28 -8.10 0.34 -27.84
CA CYS A 28 -8.18 1.63 -27.16
C CYS A 28 -8.78 2.69 -28.07
N ARG A 29 -9.84 3.35 -27.61
CA ARG A 29 -10.52 4.45 -28.27
C ARG A 29 -10.77 5.54 -27.22
N HIS A 30 -10.26 6.73 -27.50
CA HIS A 30 -10.48 7.89 -26.66
C HIS A 30 -11.81 8.59 -27.05
N PRO A 31 -12.63 9.04 -26.08
CA PRO A 31 -13.93 9.67 -26.37
C PRO A 31 -13.81 10.96 -27.21
N ASP A 32 -12.72 11.71 -27.09
CA ASP A 32 -12.48 12.91 -27.93
C ASP A 32 -12.10 12.57 -29.39
N THR A 33 -11.70 11.33 -29.68
CA THR A 33 -11.30 10.86 -31.02
C THR A 33 -11.99 9.55 -31.39
N PRO A 34 -13.33 9.50 -31.42
CA PRO A 34 -14.10 8.25 -31.50
C PRO A 34 -13.96 7.53 -32.86
N GLN A 35 -13.39 8.21 -33.87
CA GLN A 35 -13.11 7.64 -35.19
C GLN A 35 -11.79 6.85 -35.24
N THR A 36 -10.92 7.00 -34.24
CA THR A 36 -9.61 6.34 -34.18
C THR A 36 -9.64 5.25 -33.11
N THR A 37 -9.23 4.03 -33.48
CA THR A 37 -9.10 2.93 -32.52
C THR A 37 -7.70 2.33 -32.66
N GLU A 38 -6.93 2.35 -31.57
CA GLU A 38 -5.61 1.73 -31.48
C GLU A 38 -5.75 0.28 -31.02
N ILE A 39 -5.04 -0.64 -31.69
CA ILE A 39 -4.95 -2.04 -31.23
C ILE A 39 -3.69 -2.18 -30.38
N ARG A 40 -3.85 -2.68 -29.15
CA ARG A 40 -2.80 -2.84 -28.15
C ARG A 40 -2.52 -4.33 -27.90
N PRO A 41 -1.54 -4.94 -28.62
CA PRO A 41 -1.21 -6.33 -28.45
C PRO A 41 -0.18 -6.55 -27.33
N THR A 42 -0.61 -7.10 -26.20
CA THR A 42 0.31 -7.70 -25.23
C THR A 42 0.81 -9.03 -25.80
N ARG A 43 2.12 -9.28 -25.76
CA ARG A 43 2.75 -10.47 -26.34
C ARG A 43 3.32 -11.37 -25.25
N CYS A 44 3.12 -12.67 -25.41
CA CYS A 44 3.67 -13.71 -24.55
C CYS A 44 4.41 -14.75 -25.42
N GLN A 45 5.55 -15.21 -24.94
CA GLN A 45 6.32 -16.29 -25.56
C GLN A 45 6.51 -17.41 -24.54
N TYR A 46 6.42 -18.64 -25.03
CA TYR A 46 6.56 -19.84 -24.20
C TYR A 46 7.73 -20.67 -24.69
N ASP A 47 8.47 -21.28 -23.77
CA ASP A 47 9.53 -22.21 -24.12
C ASP A 47 8.98 -23.54 -24.69
N ALA A 48 9.88 -24.46 -25.06
CA ALA A 48 9.49 -25.77 -25.59
C ALA A 48 8.65 -26.62 -24.61
N ARG A 49 8.80 -26.38 -23.30
CA ARG A 49 8.07 -27.07 -22.23
C ARG A 49 6.71 -26.45 -21.95
N GLY A 50 6.45 -25.24 -22.48
CA GLY A 50 5.20 -24.50 -22.29
C GLY A 50 5.23 -23.52 -21.13
N PHE A 51 6.40 -23.19 -20.58
CA PHE A 51 6.54 -22.17 -19.54
C PHE A 51 6.70 -20.78 -20.16
N LEU A 52 6.08 -19.76 -19.55
CA LEU A 52 6.09 -18.38 -20.05
C LEU A 52 7.50 -17.80 -19.95
N SER A 53 8.22 -17.74 -21.08
CA SER A 53 9.61 -17.30 -21.13
C SER A 53 9.73 -15.78 -21.26
N HIS A 54 8.87 -15.13 -22.04
CA HIS A 54 8.89 -13.67 -22.22
C HIS A 54 7.49 -13.10 -22.23
N SER A 55 7.35 -11.87 -21.74
CA SER A 55 6.15 -11.06 -21.97
C SER A 55 6.51 -9.60 -22.23
N ALA A 56 5.71 -8.96 -23.09
CA ALA A 56 5.89 -7.58 -23.49
C ALA A 56 4.54 -6.86 -23.62
N ASP A 57 4.42 -5.70 -22.99
CA ASP A 57 3.34 -4.76 -23.20
C ASP A 57 3.40 -4.19 -24.64
N PRO A 58 2.32 -3.59 -25.15
CA PRO A 58 2.26 -3.10 -26.52
C PRO A 58 3.37 -2.09 -26.88
N ARG A 59 3.83 -1.28 -25.93
CA ARG A 59 4.83 -0.23 -26.13
C ARG A 59 6.23 -0.82 -26.24
N LEU A 60 6.63 -1.66 -25.28
CA LEU A 60 7.94 -2.32 -25.31
C LEU A 60 8.02 -3.35 -26.44
N ALA A 61 6.93 -4.06 -26.73
CA ALA A 61 6.86 -4.97 -27.86
C ALA A 61 7.09 -4.26 -29.21
N ALA A 62 6.64 -3.01 -29.35
CA ALA A 62 6.83 -2.22 -30.57
C ALA A 62 8.30 -1.82 -30.81
N THR A 63 9.12 -1.77 -29.75
CA THR A 63 10.56 -1.49 -29.81
C THR A 63 11.42 -2.75 -29.75
N GLY A 64 10.80 -3.94 -29.72
CA GLY A 64 11.50 -5.23 -29.65
C GLY A 64 12.02 -5.58 -28.25
N LEU A 65 11.56 -4.88 -27.22
CA LEU A 65 11.90 -5.12 -25.82
C LEU A 65 10.83 -6.00 -25.15
N ASN A 66 11.18 -6.55 -23.99
CA ASN A 66 10.29 -7.34 -23.14
C ASN A 66 10.20 -6.73 -21.75
N ASN A 67 9.02 -6.79 -21.13
CA ASN A 67 8.84 -6.46 -19.72
C ASN A 67 9.44 -7.52 -18.83
N PHE A 68 9.30 -8.79 -19.21
CA PHE A 68 9.80 -9.92 -18.45
C PHE A 68 10.51 -10.93 -19.34
N ALA A 69 11.58 -11.51 -18.80
CA ALA A 69 12.19 -12.75 -19.26
C ALA A 69 12.40 -13.70 -18.06
N CYS A 70 11.97 -14.95 -18.18
CA CYS A 70 12.01 -15.93 -17.09
C CYS A 70 12.69 -17.23 -17.53
N ASP A 71 13.55 -17.77 -16.67
CA ASP A 71 14.10 -19.11 -16.80
C ASP A 71 13.57 -20.01 -15.70
N TYR A 72 13.28 -21.25 -16.07
CA TYR A 72 12.65 -22.23 -15.18
C TYR A 72 13.49 -23.49 -15.07
N ASP A 73 13.43 -24.12 -13.89
CA ASP A 73 13.83 -25.51 -13.75
C ASP A 73 12.92 -26.44 -14.57
N LEU A 74 13.22 -27.74 -14.57
CA LEU A 74 12.43 -28.73 -15.32
C LEU A 74 11.01 -28.92 -14.73
N GLY A 75 10.79 -28.53 -13.48
CA GLY A 75 9.49 -28.58 -12.80
C GLY A 75 8.63 -27.32 -12.99
N GLY A 76 9.12 -26.31 -13.72
CA GLY A 76 8.41 -25.06 -13.96
C GLY A 76 8.54 -24.01 -12.85
N LYS A 77 9.52 -24.17 -11.95
CA LYS A 77 9.82 -23.14 -10.94
C LYS A 77 10.79 -22.12 -11.53
N ALA A 78 10.43 -20.84 -11.46
CA ALA A 78 11.27 -19.76 -11.93
C ALA A 78 12.57 -19.69 -11.11
N LEU A 79 13.70 -19.82 -11.79
CA LEU A 79 15.06 -19.70 -11.24
C LEU A 79 15.61 -18.29 -11.43
N ARG A 80 15.32 -17.67 -12.59
CA ARG A 80 15.68 -16.29 -12.93
C ARG A 80 14.46 -15.56 -13.43
N THR A 81 14.30 -14.32 -12.99
CA THR A 81 13.31 -13.37 -13.52
C THR A 81 14.02 -12.06 -13.79
N CYS A 82 14.13 -11.68 -15.06
CA CYS A 82 14.56 -10.37 -15.50
C CYS A 82 13.30 -9.52 -15.77
N SER A 83 13.14 -8.42 -15.03
CA SER A 83 12.06 -7.46 -15.23
C SER A 83 12.63 -6.11 -15.66
N ALA A 84 12.02 -5.49 -16.67
CA ALA A 84 12.35 -4.12 -17.07
C ALA A 84 12.11 -3.12 -15.91
N ASP A 85 11.13 -3.41 -15.05
CA ASP A 85 10.70 -2.53 -13.97
C ASP A 85 11.37 -2.89 -12.64
N ALA A 86 11.45 -4.18 -12.30
CA ALA A 86 11.90 -4.68 -11.00
C ALA A 86 13.34 -5.25 -10.99
N GLY A 87 14.05 -5.14 -12.11
CA GLY A 87 15.41 -5.66 -12.29
C GLY A 87 15.48 -7.18 -12.40
N THR A 88 16.70 -7.72 -12.27
CA THR A 88 16.93 -9.16 -12.32
C THR A 88 17.01 -9.75 -10.91
N SER A 89 16.35 -10.90 -10.74
CA SER A 89 16.36 -11.69 -9.51
C SER A 89 16.55 -13.18 -9.80
N LEU A 90 17.15 -13.88 -8.84
CA LEU A 90 17.36 -15.32 -8.81
C LEU A 90 16.73 -15.88 -7.54
N MET A 91 16.12 -17.06 -7.66
CA MET A 91 15.52 -17.76 -6.53
C MET A 91 15.79 -19.26 -6.63
N LEU A 92 16.38 -19.82 -5.58
CA LEU A 92 16.64 -21.25 -5.45
C LEU A 92 15.90 -21.80 -4.24
N SER A 93 15.35 -22.99 -4.41
CA SER A 93 14.72 -23.74 -3.34
C SER A 93 15.33 -25.12 -3.19
N ASP A 94 15.19 -25.68 -1.99
CA ASP A 94 15.59 -27.06 -1.75
C ASP A 94 14.58 -28.07 -2.30
N ALA A 95 14.88 -29.35 -2.14
CA ALA A 95 14.04 -30.45 -2.57
C ALA A 95 12.69 -30.52 -1.82
N ALA A 96 12.55 -29.86 -0.67
CA ALA A 96 11.29 -29.72 0.05
C ALA A 96 10.46 -28.52 -0.46
N GLY A 97 10.94 -27.81 -1.48
CA GLY A 97 10.27 -26.65 -2.08
C GLY A 97 10.50 -25.34 -1.31
N ARG A 98 11.27 -25.36 -0.22
CA ARG A 98 11.51 -24.19 0.65
C ARG A 98 12.55 -23.27 0.02
N ALA A 99 12.30 -21.96 0.09
CA ALA A 99 13.24 -20.93 -0.35
C ALA A 99 14.57 -21.01 0.43
N VAL A 100 15.71 -21.15 -0.23
CA VAL A 100 17.02 -21.23 0.45
C VAL A 100 17.91 -20.03 0.12
N LEU A 101 17.99 -19.66 -1.15
CA LEU A 101 18.84 -18.58 -1.64
C LEU A 101 18.04 -17.69 -2.59
N GLY A 102 18.04 -16.40 -2.33
CA GLY A 102 17.58 -15.38 -3.26
C GLY A 102 18.72 -14.42 -3.57
N VAL A 103 18.79 -13.94 -4.80
CA VAL A 103 19.68 -12.83 -5.18
C VAL A 103 18.87 -11.84 -5.97
N SER A 104 18.86 -10.57 -5.57
CA SER A 104 18.09 -9.54 -6.23
C SER A 104 18.93 -8.30 -6.48
N GLY A 105 18.44 -7.37 -7.30
CA GLY A 105 19.16 -6.13 -7.63
C GLY A 105 20.33 -6.36 -8.59
N LEU A 106 20.25 -7.43 -9.38
CA LEU A 106 21.19 -7.72 -10.45
C LEU A 106 20.87 -6.84 -11.66
N VAL A 107 21.91 -6.27 -12.27
CA VAL A 107 21.78 -5.47 -13.50
C VAL A 107 22.54 -6.17 -14.61
N GLU A 108 21.85 -6.45 -15.72
CA GLU A 108 22.53 -6.95 -16.92
C GLU A 108 23.19 -5.79 -17.66
N THR A 109 24.49 -5.91 -17.91
CA THR A 109 25.26 -4.88 -18.63
C THR A 109 25.08 -5.03 -20.14
N ALA A 110 25.47 -4.01 -20.90
CA ALA A 110 25.43 -4.05 -22.36
C ALA A 110 26.29 -5.18 -22.99
N SER A 111 27.26 -5.74 -22.24
CA SER A 111 28.07 -6.88 -22.69
C SER A 111 27.46 -8.25 -22.32
N GLY A 112 26.27 -8.27 -21.71
CA GLY A 112 25.60 -9.50 -21.26
C GLY A 112 26.15 -10.07 -19.95
N SER A 113 27.06 -9.36 -19.27
CA SER A 113 27.51 -9.75 -17.93
C SER A 113 26.54 -9.23 -16.86
N MET A 114 26.46 -9.92 -15.72
CA MET A 114 25.67 -9.46 -14.58
C MET A 114 26.52 -8.62 -13.64
N ASP A 115 26.14 -7.35 -13.47
CA ASP A 115 26.64 -6.49 -12.41
C ASP A 115 25.99 -6.87 -11.08
N MET A 116 26.84 -7.30 -10.14
CA MET A 116 26.47 -7.70 -8.79
C MET A 116 26.89 -6.67 -7.72
N SER A 117 27.39 -5.50 -8.11
CA SER A 117 27.89 -4.46 -7.20
C SER A 117 26.82 -3.93 -6.24
N ARG A 118 25.55 -4.05 -6.61
CA ARG A 118 24.37 -3.64 -5.81
C ARG A 118 23.44 -4.80 -5.47
N ALA A 119 23.90 -6.03 -5.68
CA ALA A 119 23.08 -7.21 -5.42
C ALA A 119 22.80 -7.38 -3.92
N VAL A 120 21.60 -7.85 -3.60
CA VAL A 120 21.21 -8.29 -2.26
C VAL A 120 21.04 -9.81 -2.30
N THR A 121 21.84 -10.50 -1.50
CA THR A 121 21.74 -11.95 -1.31
C THR A 121 20.95 -12.22 -0.04
N THR A 122 19.87 -13.00 -0.15
CA THR A 122 19.06 -13.45 1.00
C THR A 122 19.26 -14.95 1.19
N ARG A 123 19.64 -15.37 2.39
CA ARG A 123 19.79 -16.78 2.78
C ARG A 123 18.78 -17.14 3.85
N ARG A 124 18.20 -18.32 3.74
CA ARG A 124 17.25 -18.85 4.72
C ARG A 124 17.82 -20.12 5.31
N GLN A 125 18.00 -20.12 6.62
CA GLN A 125 18.45 -21.29 7.36
C GLN A 125 17.24 -21.98 7.99
N TYR A 126 17.18 -23.30 7.86
CA TYR A 126 16.14 -24.13 8.44
C TYR A 126 16.74 -25.08 9.47
N GLU A 127 15.86 -25.64 10.30
CA GLU A 127 16.20 -26.75 11.18
C GLU A 127 16.81 -27.93 10.39
N GLY A 128 17.75 -28.63 11.02
CA GLY A 128 18.40 -29.81 10.46
C GLY A 128 17.46 -31.02 10.32
N SER A 129 17.97 -32.10 9.73
CA SER A 129 17.17 -33.28 9.37
C SER A 129 16.57 -34.05 10.54
N SER A 130 17.05 -33.84 11.77
CA SER A 130 16.48 -34.44 12.98
C SER A 130 15.24 -33.71 13.52
N LEU A 131 14.89 -32.58 12.90
CA LEU A 131 13.79 -31.70 13.31
C LEU A 131 12.81 -31.47 12.14
N PRO A 132 11.64 -30.87 12.39
CA PRO A 132 10.61 -30.68 11.36
C PRO A 132 10.98 -29.78 10.16
N GLY A 133 12.16 -29.16 10.18
CA GLY A 133 12.63 -28.32 9.07
C GLY A 133 12.02 -26.93 9.05
N ARG A 134 11.66 -26.36 10.22
CA ARG A 134 11.10 -25.01 10.33
C ARG A 134 12.19 -23.95 10.07
N LEU A 135 11.78 -22.75 9.69
CA LEU A 135 12.70 -21.63 9.45
C LEU A 135 13.34 -21.19 10.76
N LEU A 136 14.65 -21.02 10.78
CA LEU A 136 15.42 -20.57 11.95
C LEU A 136 15.88 -19.11 11.80
N SER A 137 16.35 -18.75 10.61
CA SER A 137 16.85 -17.40 10.37
C SER A 137 16.76 -16.98 8.91
N ILE A 138 16.73 -15.67 8.71
CA ILE A 138 16.93 -15.03 7.41
C ILE A 138 18.13 -14.10 7.53
N ALA A 139 19.11 -14.30 6.66
CA ALA A 139 20.28 -13.43 6.55
C ALA A 139 20.24 -12.68 5.22
N GLU A 140 20.66 -11.41 5.24
CA GLU A 140 20.71 -10.53 4.10
C GLU A 140 22.11 -9.93 3.96
N GLN A 141 22.64 -9.97 2.76
CA GLN A 141 23.94 -9.42 2.43
C GLN A 141 23.83 -8.51 1.21
N VAL A 142 24.02 -7.21 1.42
CA VAL A 142 24.27 -6.27 0.33
C VAL A 142 25.71 -6.44 -0.13
N SER A 143 25.95 -6.49 -1.44
CA SER A 143 27.29 -6.61 -2.02
C SER A 143 28.25 -5.56 -1.46
N GLY A 144 29.45 -6.00 -1.05
CA GLY A 144 30.45 -5.15 -0.38
C GLY A 144 30.16 -4.81 1.09
N ARG A 145 29.06 -5.28 1.67
CA ARG A 145 28.73 -5.14 3.10
C ARG A 145 28.76 -6.49 3.82
N PRO A 146 28.97 -6.51 5.15
CA PRO A 146 28.82 -7.73 5.94
C PRO A 146 27.40 -8.28 5.84
N GLU A 147 27.27 -9.61 5.89
CA GLU A 147 25.99 -10.29 6.01
C GLU A 147 25.39 -10.00 7.40
N ARG A 148 24.09 -9.74 7.45
CA ARG A 148 23.34 -9.51 8.69
C ARG A 148 22.21 -10.52 8.83
N VAL A 149 22.01 -11.06 10.01
CA VAL A 149 20.85 -11.91 10.31
C VAL A 149 19.68 -10.99 10.66
N THR A 150 18.80 -10.73 9.69
CA THR A 150 17.68 -9.78 9.84
C THR A 150 16.46 -10.39 10.52
N GLU A 151 16.34 -11.73 10.49
CA GLU A 151 15.31 -12.44 11.25
C GLU A 151 15.84 -13.67 11.98
N ARG A 152 15.29 -13.93 13.17
CA ARG A 152 15.51 -15.14 13.95
C ARG A 152 14.20 -15.65 14.52
N LEU A 153 13.95 -16.95 14.40
CA LEU A 153 12.72 -17.59 14.88
C LEU A 153 13.06 -18.62 15.95
N LEU A 154 12.39 -18.53 17.10
CA LEU A 154 12.46 -19.51 18.18
C LEU A 154 11.14 -20.26 18.28
N TRP A 155 11.24 -21.57 18.21
CA TRP A 155 10.10 -22.48 18.24
C TRP A 155 9.98 -23.12 19.62
N SER A 156 8.75 -23.22 20.12
CA SER A 156 8.48 -23.83 21.41
C SER A 156 8.56 -25.35 21.33
N GLU A 157 9.25 -25.93 22.31
CA GLU A 157 9.22 -27.37 22.57
C GLU A 157 7.93 -27.78 23.29
N SER A 158 7.61 -29.08 23.21
CA SER A 158 6.50 -29.63 23.99
C SER A 158 6.85 -29.66 25.48
N GLY A 159 5.97 -29.12 26.32
CA GLY A 159 6.13 -29.12 27.78
C GLY A 159 4.82 -28.72 28.47
N ALA A 160 4.77 -28.81 29.80
CA ALA A 160 3.55 -28.49 30.56
C ALA A 160 3.11 -27.02 30.37
N GLU A 161 4.04 -26.07 30.42
CA GLU A 161 3.76 -24.65 30.19
C GLU A 161 3.34 -24.36 28.75
N ALA A 162 4.02 -24.97 27.77
CA ALA A 162 3.65 -24.85 26.37
C ALA A 162 2.27 -25.48 26.10
N GLY A 163 1.94 -26.60 26.74
CA GLY A 163 0.63 -27.24 26.67
C GLY A 163 -0.49 -26.39 27.30
N ALA A 164 -0.22 -25.77 28.45
CA ALA A 164 -1.19 -24.90 29.14
C ALA A 164 -1.54 -23.64 28.33
N ASN A 165 -0.64 -23.18 27.47
CA ASN A 165 -0.80 -21.96 26.66
C ASN A 165 -0.98 -22.23 25.15
N ASN A 166 -1.14 -23.50 24.74
CA ASN A 166 -1.23 -23.95 23.35
C ASN A 166 -0.05 -23.50 22.45
N LEU A 167 1.16 -23.46 23.01
CA LEU A 167 2.38 -23.00 22.33
C LEU A 167 3.20 -24.13 21.71
N ALA A 168 2.93 -25.40 22.02
CA ALA A 168 3.75 -26.51 21.57
C ALA A 168 3.93 -26.52 20.03
N GLY A 169 5.18 -26.38 19.57
CA GLY A 169 5.52 -26.32 18.15
C GLY A 169 5.31 -24.96 17.47
N ALA A 170 4.74 -23.97 18.15
CA ALA A 170 4.54 -22.61 17.64
C ALA A 170 5.83 -21.77 17.68
N CYS A 171 5.91 -20.75 16.83
CA CYS A 171 6.97 -19.74 16.92
C CYS A 171 6.66 -18.82 18.10
N ILE A 172 7.41 -18.96 19.19
CA ILE A 172 7.20 -18.19 20.42
C ILE A 172 7.95 -16.87 20.42
N ARG A 173 9.04 -16.76 19.66
CA ARG A 173 9.71 -15.48 19.41
C ARG A 173 10.14 -15.32 17.98
N HIS A 174 9.88 -14.16 17.44
CA HIS A 174 10.32 -13.73 16.12
C HIS A 174 11.10 -12.42 16.28
N TYR A 175 12.43 -12.52 16.22
CA TYR A 175 13.30 -11.37 16.06
C TYR A 175 13.25 -10.94 14.60
N ASP A 176 13.01 -9.67 14.35
CA ASP A 176 12.78 -9.11 13.02
C ASP A 176 13.57 -7.81 12.83
N PRO A 177 13.49 -7.13 11.67
CA PRO A 177 14.27 -5.93 11.43
C PRO A 177 13.98 -4.76 12.39
N SER A 178 12.88 -4.79 13.15
CA SER A 178 12.48 -3.72 14.08
C SER A 178 12.56 -4.10 15.55
N GLY A 179 12.92 -5.34 15.89
CA GLY A 179 13.06 -5.80 17.27
C GLY A 179 12.58 -7.24 17.43
N CYS A 180 11.66 -7.48 18.36
CA CYS A 180 11.17 -8.82 18.65
C CYS A 180 9.66 -8.83 18.91
N VAL A 181 8.99 -9.91 18.50
CA VAL A 181 7.62 -10.23 18.85
C VAL A 181 7.58 -11.58 19.55
N GLU A 182 6.95 -11.64 20.72
CA GLU A 182 6.74 -12.86 21.50
C GLU A 182 5.26 -13.23 21.52
N THR A 183 4.97 -14.52 21.31
CA THR A 183 3.61 -15.07 21.49
C THR A 183 3.55 -15.77 22.85
N GLY A 184 2.80 -15.17 23.78
CA GLY A 184 2.67 -15.67 25.15
C GLY A 184 1.58 -16.72 25.33
N SER A 185 0.53 -16.70 24.51
CA SER A 185 -0.54 -17.71 24.56
C SER A 185 -1.37 -17.74 23.29
N ILE A 186 -1.93 -18.91 23.00
CA ILE A 186 -2.77 -19.18 21.84
C ILE A 186 -4.10 -19.80 22.32
N ALA A 187 -5.20 -19.39 21.72
CA ALA A 187 -6.53 -19.94 21.99
C ALA A 187 -6.67 -21.35 21.40
N LEU A 188 -7.68 -22.10 21.84
CA LEU A 188 -8.03 -23.39 21.23
C LEU A 188 -8.33 -23.30 19.72
N SER A 189 -8.77 -22.13 19.26
CA SER A 189 -9.03 -21.84 17.84
C SER A 189 -7.75 -21.53 17.02
N GLY A 190 -6.59 -21.43 17.66
CA GLY A 190 -5.33 -21.01 17.04
C GLY A 190 -5.09 -19.50 17.04
N LEU A 191 -6.01 -18.69 17.57
CA LEU A 191 -5.84 -17.24 17.70
C LEU A 191 -4.76 -16.90 18.75
N ALA A 192 -3.80 -16.03 18.41
CA ALA A 192 -2.85 -15.50 19.40
C ALA A 192 -3.58 -14.60 20.40
N LEU A 193 -3.59 -14.98 21.68
CA LEU A 193 -4.28 -14.27 22.76
C LEU A 193 -3.40 -13.23 23.43
N SER A 194 -2.09 -13.46 23.47
CA SER A 194 -1.12 -12.54 24.05
C SER A 194 0.08 -12.41 23.13
N VAL A 195 0.34 -11.19 22.67
CA VAL A 195 1.51 -10.86 21.85
C VAL A 195 2.22 -9.67 22.46
N THR A 196 3.52 -9.79 22.70
CA THR A 196 4.33 -8.70 23.24
C THR A 196 5.40 -8.31 22.25
N ARG A 197 5.50 -7.00 21.95
CA ARG A 197 6.55 -6.45 21.11
C ARG A 197 7.59 -5.70 21.94
N TRP A 198 8.85 -5.85 21.55
CA TRP A 198 9.97 -4.99 21.91
C TRP A 198 10.56 -4.40 20.64
N LEU A 199 11.06 -3.17 20.72
CA LEU A 199 11.72 -2.51 19.59
C LEU A 199 13.24 -2.60 19.74
N MET A 200 13.98 -2.27 18.69
CA MET A 200 15.42 -2.02 18.80
C MET A 200 15.69 -0.84 19.76
N LYS A 201 16.79 -0.89 20.52
CA LYS A 201 17.23 0.23 21.39
C LYS A 201 17.48 1.51 20.61
N ASP A 202 18.05 1.35 19.44
CA ASP A 202 18.35 2.43 18.51
C ASP A 202 17.55 2.17 17.23
N ASP A 203 16.58 3.03 16.95
CA ASP A 203 15.82 2.93 15.71
C ASP A 203 16.72 3.14 14.50
N GLU A 204 17.86 3.83 14.61
CA GLU A 204 18.75 4.06 13.48
C GLU A 204 19.62 2.83 13.16
N ALA A 205 19.81 1.92 14.11
CA ALA A 205 20.55 0.69 13.91
C ALA A 205 19.80 -0.30 13.00
N GLU A 206 20.56 -1.03 12.20
CA GLU A 206 20.04 -2.19 11.45
C GLU A 206 20.16 -3.44 12.32
N ALA A 207 19.11 -4.25 12.36
CA ALA A 207 19.09 -5.49 13.13
C ALA A 207 20.13 -6.49 12.62
N ASP A 208 20.84 -7.12 13.56
CA ASP A 208 21.79 -8.19 13.28
C ASP A 208 21.78 -9.23 14.41
N TRP A 209 20.97 -10.27 14.24
CA TRP A 209 20.74 -11.35 15.22
C TRP A 209 21.76 -12.49 15.08
N GLN A 210 23.05 -12.14 15.10
CA GLN A 210 24.16 -13.09 14.96
C GLN A 210 24.25 -14.10 16.10
N GLY A 211 24.94 -15.22 15.87
CA GLY A 211 25.17 -16.25 16.88
C GLY A 211 23.90 -17.06 17.19
N ASP A 212 23.92 -17.73 18.34
CA ASP A 212 22.85 -18.62 18.82
C ASP A 212 22.44 -18.31 20.29
N ASP A 213 23.02 -17.29 20.93
CA ASP A 213 22.69 -16.91 22.30
C ASP A 213 21.61 -15.81 22.33
N ARG A 214 20.43 -16.21 22.80
CA ARG A 214 19.28 -15.31 22.98
C ARG A 214 19.61 -14.09 23.84
N ARG A 215 20.51 -14.19 24.82
CA ARG A 215 20.87 -13.08 25.70
C ARG A 215 21.53 -11.94 24.94
N GLU A 216 22.30 -12.25 23.92
CA GLU A 216 22.95 -11.25 23.05
C GLU A 216 21.91 -10.53 22.18
N TRP A 217 20.90 -11.25 21.70
CA TRP A 217 19.78 -10.65 20.96
C TRP A 217 18.92 -9.77 21.85
N ASP A 218 18.51 -10.27 23.02
CA ASP A 218 17.69 -9.51 23.98
C ASP A 218 18.41 -8.23 24.45
N ALA A 219 19.75 -8.22 24.47
CA ALA A 219 20.53 -7.03 24.79
C ALA A 219 20.44 -5.91 23.73
N GLN A 220 19.96 -6.17 22.52
CA GLN A 220 19.75 -5.15 21.47
C GLN A 220 18.34 -4.51 21.54
N LEU A 221 17.42 -5.08 22.32
CA LEU A 221 16.04 -4.62 22.45
C LEU A 221 15.90 -3.51 23.50
N ASP A 222 14.97 -2.58 23.28
CA ASP A 222 14.61 -1.58 24.27
C ASP A 222 13.95 -2.24 25.50
N GLY A 223 13.97 -1.54 26.63
CA GLY A 223 13.38 -2.05 27.88
C GLY A 223 11.85 -1.93 27.92
N VAL A 224 11.21 -1.50 26.83
CA VAL A 224 9.79 -1.16 26.80
C VAL A 224 9.00 -2.31 26.18
N THR A 225 7.98 -2.76 26.89
CA THR A 225 7.13 -3.87 26.43
C THR A 225 5.81 -3.33 25.89
N TYR A 226 5.47 -3.67 24.66
CA TYR A 226 4.18 -3.33 24.06
C TYR A 226 3.31 -4.58 23.97
N ALA A 227 2.60 -4.88 25.06
CA ALA A 227 1.76 -6.07 25.15
C ALA A 227 0.36 -5.83 24.59
N THR A 228 -0.09 -6.67 23.66
CA THR A 228 -1.46 -6.67 23.13
C THR A 228 -2.15 -7.96 23.55
N LEU A 229 -3.34 -7.84 24.13
CA LEU A 229 -4.18 -8.98 24.46
C LEU A 229 -5.37 -9.05 23.51
N SER A 230 -5.61 -10.21 22.91
CA SER A 230 -6.76 -10.45 22.05
C SER A 230 -7.75 -11.38 22.75
N GLN A 231 -9.03 -11.17 22.48
CA GLN A 231 -10.11 -12.05 22.87
C GLN A 231 -10.79 -12.57 21.61
N GLY A 232 -10.93 -13.89 21.53
CA GLY A 232 -11.58 -14.57 20.43
C GLY A 232 -12.93 -15.15 20.82
N ASP A 233 -13.84 -15.24 19.86
CA ASP A 233 -15.01 -16.13 19.98
C ASP A 233 -14.61 -17.61 19.73
N ALA A 234 -15.58 -18.52 19.85
CA ALA A 234 -15.36 -19.95 19.63
C ALA A 234 -14.94 -20.29 18.18
N ALA A 235 -15.22 -19.42 17.21
CA ALA A 235 -14.80 -19.57 15.82
C ALA A 235 -13.41 -18.97 15.53
N GLY A 236 -12.73 -18.42 16.55
CA GLY A 236 -11.42 -17.79 16.44
C GLY A 236 -11.44 -16.36 15.90
N ARG A 237 -12.60 -15.70 15.86
CA ARG A 237 -12.71 -14.31 15.42
C ARG A 237 -12.38 -13.38 16.58
N VAL A 238 -11.57 -12.36 16.32
CA VAL A 238 -11.24 -11.34 17.34
C VAL A 238 -12.48 -10.51 17.66
N VAL A 239 -12.92 -10.54 18.91
CA VAL A 239 -14.05 -9.77 19.45
C VAL A 239 -13.62 -8.75 20.49
N GLY A 240 -12.37 -8.80 20.95
CA GLY A 240 -11.80 -7.79 21.84
C GLY A 240 -10.29 -7.65 21.69
N ILE A 241 -9.78 -6.44 21.88
CA ILE A 241 -8.35 -6.12 21.89
C ILE A 241 -8.08 -5.22 23.09
N THR A 242 -7.09 -5.54 23.91
CA THR A 242 -6.47 -4.61 24.86
C THR A 242 -5.13 -4.20 24.29
N ASP A 243 -4.96 -2.91 24.03
CA ASP A 243 -3.73 -2.38 23.46
C ASP A 243 -2.60 -2.24 24.50
N ALA A 244 -1.41 -1.84 24.04
CA ALA A 244 -0.20 -1.72 24.84
C ALA A 244 -0.26 -0.69 25.97
N VAL A 245 -1.25 0.20 25.98
CA VAL A 245 -1.45 1.19 27.06
C VAL A 245 -2.73 0.93 27.86
N GLY A 246 -3.41 -0.19 27.59
CA GLY A 246 -4.56 -0.67 28.37
C GLY A 246 -5.93 -0.23 27.86
N ASN A 247 -6.04 0.45 26.72
CA ASN A 247 -7.36 0.74 26.13
C ASN A 247 -7.96 -0.57 25.61
N ARG A 248 -9.28 -0.73 25.76
CA ARG A 248 -9.97 -1.96 25.35
C ARG A 248 -10.96 -1.67 24.23
N GLN A 249 -10.79 -2.33 23.10
CA GLN A 249 -11.77 -2.37 22.03
C GLN A 249 -12.63 -3.62 22.19
N ARG A 250 -13.94 -3.49 21.99
CA ARG A 250 -14.89 -4.61 22.04
C ARG A 250 -15.82 -4.54 20.84
N THR A 251 -16.02 -5.68 20.19
CA THR A 251 -16.95 -5.84 19.06
C THR A 251 -18.04 -6.84 19.44
N ALA A 252 -19.29 -6.47 19.20
CA ALA A 252 -20.42 -7.41 19.25
C ALA A 252 -20.74 -7.90 17.85
N LEU A 253 -21.02 -9.19 17.73
CA LEU A 253 -21.44 -9.83 16.50
C LEU A 253 -22.95 -10.06 16.50
N ASP A 254 -23.58 -9.97 15.33
CA ASP A 254 -24.97 -10.42 15.13
C ASP A 254 -25.07 -11.94 15.03
N ILE A 255 -26.28 -12.46 14.79
CA ILE A 255 -26.54 -13.89 14.65
C ILE A 255 -25.87 -14.54 13.43
N ALA A 256 -25.52 -13.74 12.41
CA ALA A 256 -24.73 -14.19 11.26
C ALA A 256 -23.21 -14.14 11.55
N GLY A 257 -22.83 -13.68 12.74
CA GLY A 257 -21.45 -13.52 13.18
C GLY A 257 -20.74 -12.33 12.53
N MET A 258 -21.49 -11.34 12.06
CA MET A 258 -20.96 -10.10 11.48
C MET A 258 -20.92 -8.98 12.53
N PRO A 259 -19.97 -8.02 12.46
CA PRO A 259 -19.92 -6.90 13.40
C PRO A 259 -21.21 -6.08 13.37
N ALA A 260 -21.80 -5.89 14.56
CA ALA A 260 -23.07 -5.20 14.79
C ALA A 260 -22.96 -4.02 15.76
N GLY A 261 -21.93 -4.00 16.61
CA GLY A 261 -21.64 -2.88 17.51
C GLY A 261 -20.18 -2.87 17.95
N ARG A 262 -19.67 -1.68 18.29
CA ARG A 262 -18.29 -1.46 18.72
C ARG A 262 -18.21 -0.48 19.89
N TRP A 263 -17.34 -0.79 20.84
CA TRP A 263 -17.09 0.01 22.02
C TRP A 263 -15.60 0.17 22.25
N LEU A 264 -15.24 1.27 22.90
CA LEU A 264 -13.89 1.59 23.30
C LEU A 264 -13.89 1.93 24.79
N THR A 265 -13.05 1.29 25.59
CA THR A 265 -12.82 1.65 26.99
C THR A 265 -11.49 2.37 27.12
N VAL A 266 -11.52 3.63 27.58
CA VAL A 266 -10.33 4.45 27.86
C VAL A 266 -10.40 4.90 29.32
N ASN A 267 -9.30 4.80 30.07
CA ASN A 267 -9.25 5.16 31.50
C ASN A 267 -10.35 4.50 32.36
N GLY A 268 -10.81 3.31 31.96
CA GLY A 268 -11.88 2.56 32.65
C GLY A 268 -13.31 2.93 32.24
N GLU A 269 -13.51 3.94 31.38
CA GLU A 269 -14.82 4.35 30.90
C GLU A 269 -15.11 3.79 29.50
N GLU A 270 -16.18 2.99 29.37
CA GLU A 270 -16.62 2.45 28.08
C GLU A 270 -17.50 3.46 27.33
N GLN A 271 -17.13 3.73 26.08
CA GLN A 271 -17.84 4.61 25.16
C GLN A 271 -18.25 3.84 23.91
N VAL A 272 -19.44 4.14 23.40
CA VAL A 272 -19.95 3.57 22.16
C VAL A 272 -19.22 4.21 20.98
N ILE A 273 -18.70 3.41 20.05
CA ILE A 273 -18.13 3.88 18.79
C ILE A 273 -19.14 3.65 17.66
N VAL A 274 -19.64 2.41 17.55
CA VAL A 274 -20.74 2.03 16.66
C VAL A 274 -21.83 1.42 17.52
N ARG A 275 -23.00 2.06 17.56
CA ARG A 275 -24.15 1.58 18.35
C ARG A 275 -24.81 0.39 17.68
N SER A 276 -25.04 0.49 16.37
CA SER A 276 -25.71 -0.56 15.60
C SER A 276 -25.25 -0.57 14.15
N THR A 277 -25.30 -1.74 13.53
CA THR A 277 -25.08 -1.93 12.10
C THR A 277 -26.14 -2.88 11.57
N THR A 278 -26.83 -2.50 10.51
CA THR A 278 -27.74 -3.38 9.75
C THR A 278 -27.16 -3.69 8.38
N ARG A 279 -27.56 -4.81 7.78
CA ARG A 279 -26.98 -5.31 6.54
C ARG A 279 -28.01 -5.76 5.54
N SER A 280 -27.64 -5.71 4.27
CA SER A 280 -28.39 -6.30 3.16
C SER A 280 -28.28 -7.82 3.18
N ALA A 281 -29.10 -8.49 2.37
CA ALA A 281 -29.01 -9.94 2.18
C ALA A 281 -27.64 -10.39 1.63
N ALA A 282 -26.89 -9.51 0.96
CA ALA A 282 -25.53 -9.75 0.49
C ALA A 282 -24.45 -9.47 1.55
N GLY A 283 -24.83 -9.12 2.79
CA GLY A 283 -23.92 -8.82 3.90
C GLY A 283 -23.32 -7.40 3.87
N GLN A 284 -23.73 -6.56 2.92
CA GLN A 284 -23.29 -5.17 2.79
C GLN A 284 -23.95 -4.30 3.86
N VAL A 285 -23.27 -3.30 4.40
CA VAL A 285 -23.83 -2.43 5.45
C VAL A 285 -24.90 -1.52 4.86
N LEU A 286 -26.12 -1.52 5.42
CA LEU A 286 -27.22 -0.64 5.02
C LEU A 286 -27.32 0.61 5.91
N LEU A 287 -27.24 0.42 7.22
CA LEU A 287 -27.37 1.48 8.20
C LEU A 287 -26.33 1.29 9.28
N GLU A 288 -25.68 2.37 9.69
CA GLU A 288 -24.76 2.37 10.81
C GLU A 288 -25.03 3.60 11.68
N GLU A 289 -25.30 3.38 12.96
CA GLU A 289 -25.47 4.44 13.94
C GLU A 289 -24.22 4.54 14.79
N HIS A 290 -23.61 5.72 14.82
CA HIS A 290 -22.36 5.97 15.53
C HIS A 290 -22.62 6.46 16.96
N GLY A 291 -21.63 6.31 17.84
CA GLY A 291 -21.75 6.72 19.25
C GLY A 291 -21.98 8.22 19.44
N ASN A 292 -21.56 9.04 18.47
CA ASN A 292 -21.84 10.47 18.43
C ASN A 292 -23.26 10.81 17.96
N GLY A 293 -24.12 9.83 17.66
CA GLY A 293 -25.49 10.02 17.21
C GLY A 293 -25.65 10.24 15.70
N VAL A 294 -24.56 10.29 14.93
CA VAL A 294 -24.60 10.37 13.46
C VAL A 294 -25.03 9.02 12.87
N VAL A 295 -25.86 9.08 11.84
CA VAL A 295 -26.35 7.91 11.11
C VAL A 295 -25.80 7.94 9.68
N VAL A 296 -25.21 6.81 9.25
CA VAL A 296 -24.75 6.58 7.89
C VAL A 296 -25.63 5.52 7.24
N SER A 297 -26.42 5.92 6.24
CA SER A 297 -27.22 5.01 5.41
C SER A 297 -26.58 4.82 4.04
N ARG A 298 -26.69 3.61 3.51
CA ARG A 298 -26.12 3.17 2.25
C ARG A 298 -27.22 2.48 1.45
N GLU A 299 -27.40 2.91 0.22
CA GLU A 299 -28.37 2.30 -0.70
C GLU A 299 -27.61 1.61 -1.82
N TYR A 300 -28.09 0.45 -2.26
CA TYR A 300 -27.45 -0.37 -3.29
C TYR A 300 -28.43 -0.63 -4.42
N GLU A 301 -27.96 -0.56 -5.67
CA GLU A 301 -28.75 -0.92 -6.85
C GLU A 301 -29.11 -2.41 -6.79
N PRO A 302 -30.39 -2.81 -6.77
CA PRO A 302 -30.77 -4.21 -6.57
C PRO A 302 -30.21 -5.17 -7.64
N GLN A 303 -30.09 -4.72 -8.88
CA GLN A 303 -29.69 -5.53 -10.03
C GLN A 303 -28.19 -5.86 -10.03
N THR A 304 -27.36 -4.97 -9.49
CA THR A 304 -25.88 -5.09 -9.55
C THR A 304 -25.23 -5.18 -8.16
N GLN A 305 -25.98 -4.86 -7.11
CA GLN A 305 -25.51 -4.68 -5.73
C GLN A 305 -24.40 -3.61 -5.59
N ARG A 306 -24.28 -2.70 -6.56
CA ARG A 306 -23.36 -1.55 -6.48
C ARG A 306 -23.92 -0.47 -5.56
N LEU A 307 -23.04 0.26 -4.90
CA LEU A 307 -23.39 1.33 -3.96
C LEU A 307 -23.96 2.52 -4.74
N ASP A 308 -25.25 2.80 -4.61
CA ASP A 308 -25.94 3.90 -5.29
C ASP A 308 -25.86 5.20 -4.49
N ARG A 309 -25.89 5.11 -3.15
CA ARG A 309 -25.94 6.26 -2.26
C ARG A 309 -25.16 6.05 -0.97
N ILE A 310 -24.49 7.11 -0.50
CA ILE A 310 -24.05 7.23 0.90
C ILE A 310 -24.64 8.52 1.47
N LYS A 311 -25.48 8.39 2.50
CA LYS A 311 -26.05 9.53 3.22
C LYS A 311 -25.63 9.51 4.68
N THR A 312 -24.98 10.57 5.11
CA THR A 312 -24.54 10.80 6.50
C THR A 312 -25.31 11.97 7.08
N GLU A 313 -26.00 11.77 8.20
CA GLU A 313 -26.84 12.80 8.81
C GLU A 313 -26.87 12.76 10.33
N ARG A 314 -27.13 13.93 10.93
CA ARG A 314 -27.64 14.02 12.29
C ARG A 314 -29.16 13.87 12.22
N PRO A 315 -29.75 12.79 12.77
CA PRO A 315 -31.18 12.54 12.67
C PRO A 315 -32.00 13.57 13.46
N ALA A 316 -33.32 13.54 13.27
CA ALA A 316 -34.25 14.34 14.07
C ALA A 316 -34.06 14.06 15.57
N GLY A 317 -34.02 15.12 16.39
CA GLY A 317 -33.79 15.01 17.84
C GLY A 317 -32.32 14.89 18.25
N HIS A 318 -31.37 14.93 17.32
CA HIS A 318 -29.95 14.96 17.65
C HIS A 318 -29.58 16.21 18.50
N PRO A 319 -28.76 16.10 19.58
CA PRO A 319 -28.47 17.21 20.49
C PRO A 319 -27.85 18.45 19.82
N GLN A 320 -27.09 18.25 18.75
CA GLN A 320 -26.49 19.33 17.94
C GLN A 320 -27.37 19.78 16.76
N GLY A 321 -28.66 19.45 16.77
CA GLY A 321 -29.61 19.75 15.70
C GLY A 321 -29.56 18.75 14.54
N ALA A 322 -30.72 18.54 13.91
CA ALA A 322 -30.85 17.68 12.73
C ALA A 322 -30.21 18.32 11.51
N GLY A 323 -29.66 17.51 10.60
CA GLY A 323 -29.11 18.00 9.35
C GLY A 323 -28.32 16.94 8.58
N VAL A 324 -28.38 17.01 7.26
CA VAL A 324 -27.60 16.14 6.37
C VAL A 324 -26.19 16.72 6.24
N LEU A 325 -25.18 15.88 6.49
CA LEU A 325 -23.76 16.26 6.43
C LEU A 325 -23.14 15.92 5.08
N GLN A 326 -23.63 14.84 4.47
CA GLN A 326 -23.18 14.35 3.17
C GLN A 326 -24.30 13.49 2.57
N ASP A 327 -24.52 13.61 1.26
CA ASP A 327 -25.47 12.81 0.51
C ASP A 327 -24.94 12.49 -0.88
N LEU A 328 -24.00 11.55 -0.96
CA LEU A 328 -23.35 11.14 -2.21
C LEU A 328 -24.28 10.23 -3.02
N ARG A 329 -24.49 10.55 -4.30
CA ARG A 329 -25.12 9.68 -5.31
C ARG A 329 -24.10 9.26 -6.34
N TYR A 330 -24.11 7.98 -6.71
CA TYR A 330 -23.20 7.41 -7.69
C TYR A 330 -23.97 7.01 -8.94
N GLU A 331 -23.51 7.48 -10.09
CA GLU A 331 -23.99 6.97 -11.38
C GLU A 331 -22.89 6.13 -12.02
N TYR A 332 -23.27 4.98 -12.55
CA TYR A 332 -22.35 4.03 -13.18
C TYR A 332 -22.64 3.88 -14.68
N ASP A 333 -21.61 3.55 -15.44
CA ASP A 333 -21.81 2.93 -16.75
C ASP A 333 -22.21 1.44 -16.60
N PRO A 334 -22.61 0.75 -17.67
CA PRO A 334 -23.01 -0.66 -17.58
C PRO A 334 -21.95 -1.60 -16.99
N VAL A 335 -20.66 -1.34 -17.24
CA VAL A 335 -19.57 -2.19 -16.73
C VAL A 335 -19.16 -1.87 -15.29
N GLY A 336 -19.56 -0.69 -14.78
CA GLY A 336 -19.39 -0.29 -13.38
C GLY A 336 -18.38 0.84 -13.14
N ASN A 337 -17.97 1.56 -14.18
CA ASN A 337 -17.17 2.78 -13.97
C ASN A 337 -18.06 3.88 -13.40
N VAL A 338 -17.57 4.62 -12.40
CA VAL A 338 -18.28 5.76 -11.81
C VAL A 338 -18.27 6.92 -12.79
N LYS A 339 -19.41 7.24 -13.39
CA LYS A 339 -19.55 8.37 -14.33
C LYS A 339 -19.81 9.69 -13.64
N CYS A 340 -20.53 9.66 -12.53
CA CYS A 340 -20.93 10.85 -11.79
C CYS A 340 -20.93 10.56 -10.30
N VAL A 341 -20.46 11.54 -9.51
CA VAL A 341 -20.71 11.60 -8.06
C VAL A 341 -21.29 12.96 -7.73
N ARG A 342 -22.50 13.01 -7.19
CA ARG A 342 -23.17 14.25 -6.77
C ARG A 342 -23.38 14.26 -5.26
N ASN A 343 -23.14 15.40 -4.60
CA ASN A 343 -23.42 15.57 -3.18
C ASN A 343 -24.67 16.44 -2.97
N ASP A 344 -25.82 15.81 -2.72
CA ASP A 344 -27.12 16.49 -2.55
C ASP A 344 -27.24 17.24 -1.21
N ALA A 345 -26.28 17.04 -0.28
CA ALA A 345 -26.21 17.79 0.97
C ALA A 345 -25.63 19.21 0.78
N GLU A 346 -25.09 19.52 -0.40
CA GLU A 346 -24.47 20.79 -0.69
C GLU A 346 -25.25 21.60 -1.72
N GLU A 347 -25.32 22.91 -1.51
CA GLU A 347 -25.98 23.82 -2.44
C GLU A 347 -25.10 24.12 -3.65
N THR A 348 -25.74 24.29 -4.81
CA THR A 348 -25.10 24.90 -5.99
C THR A 348 -24.71 26.34 -5.66
N ARG A 349 -23.44 26.68 -5.89
CA ARG A 349 -22.90 28.03 -5.64
C ARG A 349 -22.55 28.72 -6.96
N PHE A 350 -22.32 30.02 -6.90
CA PHE A 350 -21.87 30.80 -8.05
C PHE A 350 -20.57 31.53 -7.71
N TRP A 351 -19.59 31.48 -8.62
CA TRP A 351 -18.35 32.23 -8.51
C TRP A 351 -18.01 32.85 -9.87
N ARG A 352 -17.84 34.19 -9.93
CA ARG A 352 -17.61 34.94 -11.19
C ARG A 352 -18.59 34.55 -12.32
N ASN A 353 -19.88 34.49 -12.01
CA ASN A 353 -20.96 34.05 -12.92
C ASN A 353 -20.81 32.61 -13.45
N GLN A 354 -19.93 31.79 -12.87
CA GLN A 354 -19.87 30.35 -13.13
C GLN A 354 -20.70 29.59 -12.09
N GLN A 355 -21.58 28.72 -12.55
CA GLN A 355 -22.31 27.76 -11.70
C GLN A 355 -21.35 26.67 -11.21
N VAL A 356 -21.31 26.47 -9.90
CA VAL A 356 -20.46 25.50 -9.20
C VAL A 356 -21.37 24.51 -8.49
N GLU A 357 -21.74 23.46 -9.23
CA GLU A 357 -22.52 22.34 -8.70
C GLU A 357 -21.61 21.40 -7.89
N PRO A 358 -22.13 20.77 -6.82
CA PRO A 358 -21.42 19.76 -6.04
C PRO A 358 -21.40 18.41 -6.78
N GLU A 359 -20.99 18.43 -8.03
CA GLU A 359 -21.00 17.29 -8.94
C GLU A 359 -19.63 17.07 -9.57
N ASN A 360 -19.19 15.81 -9.55
CA ASN A 360 -17.98 15.33 -10.18
C ASN A 360 -18.36 14.43 -11.35
N GLN A 361 -17.89 14.75 -12.55
CA GLN A 361 -18.10 13.91 -13.75
C GLN A 361 -16.79 13.28 -14.20
N TYR A 362 -16.87 12.04 -14.67
CA TYR A 362 -15.73 11.23 -15.10
C TYR A 362 -15.94 10.68 -16.51
N GLY A 363 -14.91 10.80 -17.34
CA GLY A 363 -14.85 10.24 -18.69
C GLY A 363 -13.77 9.18 -18.79
N TYR A 364 -14.06 8.11 -19.52
CA TYR A 364 -13.19 6.95 -19.68
C TYR A 364 -12.92 6.67 -21.16
N ASP A 365 -11.77 6.10 -21.47
CA ASP A 365 -11.54 5.46 -22.77
C ASP A 365 -12.17 4.05 -22.81
N SER A 366 -12.07 3.35 -23.95
CA SER A 366 -12.59 1.99 -24.09
C SER A 366 -11.85 0.92 -23.29
N LEU A 367 -10.70 1.25 -22.70
CA LEU A 367 -9.98 0.38 -21.75
C LEU A 367 -10.31 0.73 -20.30
N TYR A 368 -11.29 1.62 -20.08
CA TYR A 368 -11.74 2.07 -18.78
C TYR A 368 -10.66 2.84 -17.99
N GLN A 369 -9.70 3.46 -18.69
CA GLN A 369 -8.78 4.41 -18.08
C GLN A 369 -9.48 5.76 -17.92
N LEU A 370 -9.31 6.41 -16.76
CA LEU A 370 -9.88 7.73 -16.49
C LEU A 370 -9.18 8.79 -17.34
N VAL A 371 -9.83 9.31 -18.39
CA VAL A 371 -9.24 10.31 -19.30
C VAL A 371 -9.69 11.74 -19.01
N SER A 372 -10.80 11.91 -18.29
CA SER A 372 -11.25 13.21 -17.81
C SER A 372 -11.95 13.15 -16.47
N ALA A 373 -11.73 14.15 -15.62
CA ALA A 373 -12.43 14.31 -14.35
C ALA A 373 -12.71 15.78 -14.09
N SER A 374 -13.97 16.13 -13.84
CA SER A 374 -14.37 17.47 -13.38
C SER A 374 -14.74 17.45 -11.90
N GLY A 375 -14.67 18.62 -11.28
CA GLY A 375 -15.04 18.80 -9.89
C GLY A 375 -14.88 20.26 -9.49
N ARG A 376 -14.69 20.50 -8.20
CA ARG A 376 -14.49 21.84 -7.64
C ARG A 376 -13.25 21.90 -6.76
N GLU A 377 -12.61 23.05 -6.75
CA GLU A 377 -11.44 23.34 -5.93
C GLU A 377 -11.57 24.71 -5.27
N LYS A 378 -10.83 24.93 -4.17
CA LYS A 378 -10.70 26.26 -3.59
C LYS A 378 -9.95 27.18 -4.58
N VAL A 379 -10.41 28.42 -4.72
CA VAL A 379 -9.83 29.40 -5.67
C VAL A 379 -8.34 29.66 -5.42
N ASN A 380 -7.86 29.51 -4.17
CA ASN A 380 -6.47 29.78 -3.78
C ASN A 380 -5.59 28.51 -3.70
N LEU A 381 -5.99 27.39 -4.32
CA LEU A 381 -5.27 26.12 -4.19
C LEU A 381 -3.88 26.12 -4.86
N GLY A 382 -3.63 27.01 -5.83
CA GLY A 382 -2.38 27.04 -6.61
C GLY A 382 -2.13 25.76 -7.41
N GLN A 383 -0.91 25.57 -7.91
CA GLN A 383 -0.49 24.28 -8.45
C GLN A 383 -0.52 23.25 -7.30
N GLN A 384 -0.91 22.00 -7.57
CA GLN A 384 -1.05 20.95 -6.57
C GLN A 384 0.32 20.61 -5.92
N ASN A 385 0.73 21.42 -4.95
CA ASN A 385 1.91 21.27 -4.11
C ASN A 385 1.65 21.98 -2.77
N ARG A 386 1.27 21.17 -1.77
CA ARG A 386 1.25 21.45 -0.32
C ARG A 386 0.19 22.40 0.26
N SER A 387 -0.39 21.89 1.37
CA SER A 387 -1.05 22.55 2.50
C SER A 387 -2.58 22.68 2.44
N PHE A 388 -3.23 21.81 3.21
CA PHE A 388 -4.66 21.83 3.52
C PHE A 388 -4.87 22.71 4.75
N PHE A 389 -5.60 23.82 4.60
CA PHE A 389 -6.16 24.58 5.73
C PHE A 389 -7.69 24.61 5.60
N PRO A 390 -8.45 24.24 6.64
CA PRO A 390 -9.85 24.58 6.72
C PRO A 390 -9.97 26.00 7.28
N ALA A 391 -10.07 26.98 6.39
CA ALA A 391 -10.70 28.26 6.66
C ALA A 391 -11.57 28.66 5.45
N ASP A 392 -12.76 29.17 5.78
CA ASP A 392 -13.92 29.62 5.00
C ASP A 392 -14.22 29.01 3.63
N SER A 393 -15.44 28.47 3.51
CA SER A 393 -15.98 27.71 2.38
C SER A 393 -16.38 28.55 1.16
N ILE A 394 -16.08 29.84 1.10
CA ILE A 394 -16.89 30.74 0.25
C ILE A 394 -16.44 30.78 -1.22
N SER A 395 -15.19 30.46 -1.55
CA SER A 395 -14.68 30.60 -2.93
C SER A 395 -14.18 29.29 -3.51
N CYS A 396 -15.09 28.52 -4.12
CA CYS A 396 -14.77 27.38 -4.96
C CYS A 396 -14.97 27.71 -6.44
N THR A 397 -14.17 27.11 -7.31
CA THR A 397 -14.31 27.17 -8.77
C THR A 397 -14.40 25.75 -9.32
N ARG A 398 -14.99 25.57 -10.51
CA ARG A 398 -14.90 24.29 -11.22
C ARG A 398 -13.51 24.10 -11.81
N TYR A 399 -13.06 22.87 -11.84
CA TYR A 399 -11.90 22.43 -12.62
C TYR A 399 -12.26 21.27 -13.56
N LEU A 400 -11.46 21.12 -14.60
CA LEU A 400 -11.38 19.94 -15.45
C LEU A 400 -9.94 19.44 -15.45
N ARG A 401 -9.74 18.16 -15.14
CA ARG A 401 -8.48 17.45 -15.38
C ARG A 401 -8.66 16.54 -16.57
N THR A 402 -7.67 16.52 -17.47
CA THR A 402 -7.54 15.48 -18.49
C THR A 402 -6.26 14.70 -18.27
N TYR A 403 -6.31 13.40 -18.57
CA TYR A 403 -5.25 12.44 -18.32
C TYR A 403 -4.86 11.79 -19.64
N THR A 404 -3.56 11.64 -19.89
CA THR A 404 -3.04 11.01 -21.12
C THR A 404 -2.18 9.82 -20.77
N TYR A 405 -2.47 8.68 -21.42
CA TYR A 405 -1.76 7.42 -21.23
C TYR A 405 -1.00 7.02 -22.49
N ASP A 406 0.14 6.37 -22.33
CA ASP A 406 0.83 5.71 -23.45
C ASP A 406 0.20 4.32 -23.74
N SER A 407 0.80 3.56 -24.67
CA SER A 407 0.36 2.20 -25.03
C SER A 407 0.82 1.12 -24.04
N GLY A 408 1.68 1.44 -23.07
CA GLY A 408 2.01 0.61 -21.91
C GLY A 408 1.13 0.92 -20.68
N ASN A 409 0.09 1.75 -20.86
CA ASN A 409 -0.84 2.21 -19.83
C ASN A 409 -0.18 3.09 -18.74
N ASN A 410 0.96 3.74 -19.05
CA ASN A 410 1.60 4.70 -18.15
C ASN A 410 0.93 6.07 -18.26
N LEU A 411 0.58 6.69 -17.13
CA LEU A 411 0.13 8.07 -17.10
C LEU A 411 1.29 9.00 -17.47
N SER A 412 1.19 9.66 -18.62
CA SER A 412 2.23 10.54 -19.17
C SER A 412 1.97 12.02 -18.91
N ARG A 413 0.70 12.40 -18.70
CA ARG A 413 0.32 13.81 -18.52
C ARG A 413 -0.96 13.96 -17.71
N ILE A 414 -0.97 14.96 -16.83
CA ILE A 414 -2.17 15.50 -16.18
C ILE A 414 -2.27 16.97 -16.57
N ARG A 415 -3.32 17.35 -17.30
CA ARG A 415 -3.62 18.75 -17.60
C ARG A 415 -4.75 19.22 -16.72
N HIS A 416 -4.47 20.22 -15.89
CA HIS A 416 -5.44 20.84 -15.01
C HIS A 416 -5.89 22.19 -15.57
N SER A 417 -7.20 22.43 -15.61
CA SER A 417 -7.78 23.70 -16.03
C SER A 417 -8.91 24.10 -15.09
N ALA A 418 -8.72 25.21 -14.38
CA ALA A 418 -9.77 25.89 -13.61
C ALA A 418 -9.87 27.36 -14.07
N PRO A 419 -10.62 27.63 -15.17
CA PRO A 419 -10.70 28.97 -15.74
C PRO A 419 -11.20 30.06 -14.77
N GLY A 420 -12.08 29.70 -13.82
CA GLY A 420 -12.64 30.65 -12.85
C GLY A 420 -11.62 31.24 -11.88
N SER A 421 -10.57 30.48 -11.51
CA SER A 421 -9.43 30.94 -10.71
C SER A 421 -8.21 31.33 -11.56
N GLY A 422 -8.18 30.97 -12.84
CA GLY A 422 -6.98 31.08 -13.68
C GLY A 422 -5.92 30.02 -13.37
N ASN A 423 -6.25 29.01 -12.55
CA ASN A 423 -5.34 27.91 -12.22
C ASN A 423 -5.32 26.90 -13.37
N CYS A 424 -4.40 27.10 -14.31
CA CYS A 424 -4.17 26.20 -15.43
C CYS A 424 -2.71 25.74 -15.40
N HIS A 425 -2.48 24.44 -15.28
CA HIS A 425 -1.14 23.87 -15.24
C HIS A 425 -1.11 22.46 -15.84
N THR A 426 0.06 22.03 -16.27
CA THR A 426 0.29 20.70 -16.81
C THR A 426 1.39 20.03 -16.02
N THR A 427 1.12 18.81 -15.56
CA THR A 427 2.13 17.92 -14.97
C THR A 427 2.48 16.89 -16.03
N ASP A 428 3.69 17.01 -16.60
CA ASP A 428 4.25 16.01 -17.51
C ASP A 428 5.05 14.97 -16.71
N ILE A 429 4.89 13.71 -17.08
CA ILE A 429 5.58 12.54 -16.52
C ILE A 429 6.41 11.93 -17.65
N THR A 430 7.73 11.88 -17.48
CA THR A 430 8.66 11.31 -18.44
C THR A 430 8.79 9.82 -18.17
N ILE A 431 8.45 8.99 -19.16
CA ILE A 431 8.47 7.53 -19.09
C ILE A 431 9.73 7.01 -19.80
N SER A 432 10.36 5.99 -19.23
CA SER A 432 11.54 5.32 -19.82
C SER A 432 11.23 4.71 -21.18
N ASP A 433 12.21 4.70 -22.09
CA ASP A 433 12.08 4.05 -23.41
C ASP A 433 12.24 2.52 -23.34
N ARG A 434 12.66 1.98 -22.19
CA ARG A 434 12.98 0.56 -21.99
C ARG A 434 12.32 -0.11 -20.80
N SER A 435 11.54 0.63 -20.02
CA SER A 435 10.74 0.13 -18.88
C SER A 435 9.51 1.01 -18.66
N ASN A 436 8.63 0.65 -17.73
CA ASN A 436 7.51 1.47 -17.26
C ASN A 436 7.90 2.40 -16.10
N ARG A 437 9.19 2.52 -15.80
CA ARG A 437 9.67 3.53 -14.86
C ARG A 437 9.37 4.91 -15.42
N ALA A 438 8.89 5.79 -14.54
CA ALA A 438 8.52 7.14 -14.92
C ALA A 438 8.72 8.09 -13.74
N VAL A 439 9.13 9.32 -14.05
CA VAL A 439 9.31 10.39 -13.06
C VAL A 439 8.71 11.69 -13.58
N LEU A 440 8.45 12.65 -12.69
CA LEU A 440 8.08 13.99 -13.11
C LEU A 440 9.14 14.57 -14.05
N ARG A 441 8.70 15.35 -15.04
CA ARG A 441 9.60 16.01 -15.99
C ARG A 441 10.66 16.91 -15.35
N SER A 442 10.42 17.36 -14.12
CA SER A 442 11.39 18.11 -13.31
C SER A 442 12.59 17.28 -12.83
N LEU A 443 12.47 15.94 -12.83
CA LEU A 443 13.56 15.01 -12.50
C LEU A 443 14.29 14.56 -13.76
N ALA A 444 13.56 14.09 -14.77
CA ALA A 444 14.11 13.65 -16.05
C ALA A 444 13.43 14.38 -17.21
N ALA A 445 14.22 15.07 -18.04
CA ALA A 445 13.71 15.78 -19.21
C ALA A 445 13.51 14.85 -20.40
N THR A 446 14.24 13.73 -20.45
CA THR A 446 14.20 12.75 -21.54
C THR A 446 13.98 11.31 -21.05
N PRO A 447 13.38 10.41 -21.86
CA PRO A 447 13.19 8.99 -21.50
C PRO A 447 14.48 8.27 -21.07
N ALA A 448 15.61 8.57 -21.71
CA ALA A 448 16.89 7.95 -21.43
C ALA A 448 17.43 8.29 -20.03
N GLU A 449 17.05 9.43 -19.46
CA GLU A 449 17.47 9.87 -18.14
C GLU A 449 16.70 9.19 -17.00
N VAL A 450 15.50 8.69 -17.28
CA VAL A 450 14.56 8.19 -16.25
C VAL A 450 15.19 7.12 -15.37
N GLU A 451 15.94 6.20 -15.98
CA GLU A 451 16.55 5.06 -15.31
C GLU A 451 17.62 5.45 -14.28
N MET A 452 18.21 6.64 -14.41
CA MET A 452 19.18 7.16 -13.44
C MET A 452 18.53 7.51 -12.10
N HIS A 453 17.21 7.66 -12.08
CA HIS A 453 16.42 7.94 -10.88
C HIS A 453 15.89 6.69 -10.19
N PHE A 454 16.31 5.49 -10.61
CA PHE A 454 15.89 4.23 -10.01
C PHE A 454 17.06 3.34 -9.61
N GLY A 455 16.86 2.57 -8.54
CA GLY A 455 17.71 1.45 -8.17
C GLY A 455 17.53 0.26 -9.13
N PRO A 456 18.45 -0.72 -9.07
CA PRO A 456 18.36 -1.96 -9.84
C PRO A 456 17.01 -2.65 -9.71
N GLY A 457 16.41 -2.61 -8.51
CA GLY A 457 15.17 -3.29 -8.21
C GLY A 457 13.90 -2.50 -8.52
N GLY A 458 14.02 -1.31 -9.13
CA GLY A 458 12.88 -0.45 -9.46
C GLY A 458 12.52 0.57 -8.39
N GLU A 459 13.40 0.78 -7.41
CA GLU A 459 13.17 1.72 -6.32
C GLU A 459 13.50 3.16 -6.74
N GLN A 460 12.55 4.08 -6.68
CA GLN A 460 12.82 5.49 -7.03
C GLN A 460 13.80 6.12 -6.03
N LEU A 461 14.85 6.78 -6.51
CA LEU A 461 15.94 7.32 -5.69
C LEU A 461 15.77 8.80 -5.34
N GLN A 462 14.89 9.52 -6.03
CA GLN A 462 14.54 10.91 -5.71
C GLN A 462 13.04 11.12 -5.82
N LEU A 463 12.42 11.63 -4.76
CA LEU A 463 10.98 11.93 -4.72
C LEU A 463 10.65 13.18 -5.55
N GLN A 464 11.45 14.22 -5.33
CA GLN A 464 11.43 15.53 -5.99
C GLN A 464 12.89 16.00 -6.13
N PRO A 465 13.16 17.04 -6.94
CA PRO A 465 14.49 17.63 -7.00
C PRO A 465 15.01 17.98 -5.59
N GLY A 466 16.15 17.41 -5.20
CA GLY A 466 16.77 17.60 -3.88
C GLY A 466 16.15 16.80 -2.73
N GLN A 467 15.28 15.80 -3.02
CA GLN A 467 14.68 14.93 -2.00
C GLN A 467 15.05 13.47 -2.25
N ALA A 468 16.18 13.03 -1.71
CA ALA A 468 16.67 11.67 -1.85
C ALA A 468 15.80 10.65 -1.11
N LEU A 469 15.69 9.45 -1.68
CA LEU A 469 15.04 8.27 -1.12
C LEU A 469 16.06 7.16 -0.92
N ALA A 470 16.18 6.66 0.31
CA ALA A 470 16.98 5.49 0.63
C ALA A 470 16.08 4.28 0.91
N TRP A 471 16.56 3.10 0.57
CA TRP A 471 15.79 1.85 0.63
C TRP A 471 16.52 0.78 1.44
N THR A 472 15.77 -0.08 2.13
CA THR A 472 16.31 -1.25 2.82
C THR A 472 16.77 -2.31 1.82
N ALA A 473 17.51 -3.33 2.28
CA ALA A 473 17.84 -4.50 1.46
C ALA A 473 16.60 -5.25 0.94
N ARG A 474 15.47 -5.12 1.66
CA ARG A 474 14.14 -5.64 1.30
C ARG A 474 13.33 -4.71 0.39
N ARG A 475 13.91 -3.59 -0.03
CA ARG A 475 13.28 -2.58 -0.89
C ARG A 475 12.10 -1.86 -0.22
N GLU A 476 12.17 -1.70 1.10
CA GLU A 476 11.24 -0.85 1.84
C GLU A 476 11.83 0.56 1.95
N LEU A 477 11.00 1.60 1.97
CA LEU A 477 11.49 2.98 2.07
C LEU A 477 12.13 3.18 3.45
N LEU A 478 13.45 3.34 3.50
CA LEU A 478 14.23 3.46 4.74
C LEU A 478 14.23 4.91 5.24
N GLN A 479 14.45 5.86 4.33
CA GLN A 479 14.61 7.28 4.66
C GLN A 479 14.20 8.17 3.49
N VAL A 480 13.62 9.33 3.82
CA VAL A 480 13.50 10.50 2.96
C VAL A 480 14.37 11.60 3.55
N THR A 481 15.11 12.31 2.71
CA THR A 481 15.86 13.52 3.09
C THR A 481 15.17 14.75 2.48
N PRO A 482 14.25 15.45 3.18
CA PRO A 482 13.48 16.53 2.58
C PRO A 482 14.26 17.81 2.29
N VAL A 483 15.33 18.07 3.06
CA VAL A 483 16.19 19.26 2.93
C VAL A 483 17.64 18.85 3.21
N GLU A 484 18.46 18.88 2.17
CA GLU A 484 19.92 18.78 2.28
C GLU A 484 20.50 20.13 2.72
N ARG A 485 21.43 20.12 3.69
CA ARG A 485 22.06 21.35 4.22
C ARG A 485 23.57 21.27 4.12
N GLU A 486 24.18 22.33 3.60
CA GLU A 486 25.63 22.45 3.57
C GLU A 486 26.17 22.79 4.97
N GLY A 487 27.02 21.92 5.52
CA GLY A 487 27.68 22.14 6.82
C GLY A 487 26.82 21.94 8.07
N ALA A 488 25.59 21.44 7.94
CA ALA A 488 24.70 21.07 9.04
C ALA A 488 24.05 19.70 8.77
N GLN A 489 23.48 19.06 9.80
CA GLN A 489 22.76 17.81 9.60
C GLN A 489 21.45 18.06 8.85
N ASP A 490 21.19 17.23 7.84
CA ASP A 490 19.98 17.28 7.02
C ASP A 490 18.70 17.07 7.84
N ASP A 491 17.59 17.59 7.33
CA ASP A 491 16.28 17.16 7.79
C ASP A 491 16.01 15.77 7.21
N TRP A 492 15.48 14.84 8.00
CA TRP A 492 15.12 13.50 7.51
C TRP A 492 13.84 12.95 8.14
N GLU A 493 13.23 12.00 7.45
CA GLU A 493 12.17 11.12 7.96
C GLU A 493 12.60 9.68 7.68
N TYR A 494 12.62 8.82 8.70
CA TYR A 494 13.04 7.42 8.60
C TYR A 494 11.90 6.48 9.00
N TYR A 495 11.98 5.25 8.52
CA TYR A 495 10.96 4.22 8.75
C TYR A 495 11.60 2.88 9.11
N ARG A 496 10.92 2.12 9.97
CA ARG A 496 11.28 0.73 10.31
C ARG A 496 10.10 -0.20 10.13
N TYR A 497 10.39 -1.42 9.72
CA TYR A 497 9.40 -2.41 9.30
C TYR A 497 9.59 -3.73 10.04
N ASP A 498 8.49 -4.44 10.29
CA ASP A 498 8.53 -5.80 10.83
C ASP A 498 8.90 -6.82 9.74
N ALA A 499 8.95 -8.10 10.12
CA ALA A 499 9.24 -9.19 9.18
C ALA A 499 8.27 -9.28 7.98
N ARG A 500 7.09 -8.67 8.06
CA ARG A 500 6.07 -8.64 6.99
C ARG A 500 6.08 -7.32 6.21
N SER A 501 7.14 -6.53 6.36
CA SER A 501 7.28 -5.21 5.73
C SER A 501 6.19 -4.23 6.15
N GLN A 502 5.56 -4.42 7.32
CA GLN A 502 4.63 -3.44 7.88
C GLN A 502 5.37 -2.43 8.73
N ARG A 503 5.07 -1.14 8.54
CA ARG A 503 5.76 -0.07 9.25
C ARG A 503 5.43 -0.11 10.74
N VAL A 504 6.48 -0.19 11.58
CA VAL A 504 6.41 -0.23 13.04
C VAL A 504 6.84 1.08 13.65
N VAL A 505 7.82 1.75 13.05
CA VAL A 505 8.31 3.06 13.51
C VAL A 505 8.36 4.03 12.35
N LYS A 506 7.98 5.28 12.64
CA LYS A 506 8.29 6.45 11.82
C LYS A 506 8.92 7.51 12.70
N GLY A 507 10.13 7.93 12.38
CA GLY A 507 10.79 9.05 13.05
C GLY A 507 11.06 10.19 12.08
N SER A 508 11.08 11.41 12.59
CA SER A 508 11.52 12.57 11.82
C SER A 508 12.38 13.48 12.68
N ARG A 509 13.35 14.11 12.03
CA ARG A 509 14.21 15.14 12.62
C ARG A 509 14.19 16.35 11.71
N ARG A 510 13.90 17.51 12.29
CA ARG A 510 13.87 18.80 11.59
C ARG A 510 14.65 19.84 12.37
N GLN A 511 15.53 20.54 11.69
CA GLN A 511 16.27 21.65 12.25
C GLN A 511 15.47 22.95 12.06
N THR A 512 15.14 23.60 13.16
CA THR A 512 14.47 24.91 13.18
C THR A 512 15.41 25.99 13.71
N GLY A 513 15.09 27.27 13.50
CA GLY A 513 15.87 28.38 14.04
C GLY A 513 15.99 28.38 15.58
N SER A 514 15.11 27.64 16.27
CA SER A 514 15.10 27.46 17.73
C SER A 514 15.65 26.11 18.22
N GLY A 515 16.23 25.29 17.33
CA GLY A 515 16.83 23.99 17.66
C GLY A 515 16.27 22.81 16.86
N THR A 516 16.64 21.59 17.27
CA THR A 516 16.19 20.34 16.63
C THR A 516 14.82 19.91 17.17
N GLN A 517 13.85 19.72 16.28
CA GLN A 517 12.58 19.07 16.58
C GLN A 517 12.64 17.60 16.15
N THR A 518 12.23 16.70 17.05
CA THR A 518 12.06 15.28 16.74
C THR A 518 10.61 14.87 16.95
N GLN A 519 10.14 13.97 16.09
CA GLN A 519 8.86 13.30 16.26
C GLN A 519 9.07 11.82 16.00
N ARG A 520 8.46 10.98 16.84
CA ARG A 520 8.49 9.53 16.69
C ARG A 520 7.08 8.97 16.80
N VAL A 521 6.73 8.05 15.92
CA VAL A 521 5.46 7.33 15.92
C VAL A 521 5.75 5.84 15.94
N VAL A 522 5.22 5.14 16.94
CA VAL A 522 5.21 3.67 17.00
C VAL A 522 3.81 3.18 16.63
N TYR A 523 3.75 2.28 15.66
CA TYR A 523 2.52 1.64 15.20
C TYR A 523 2.40 0.26 15.85
N LEU A 524 1.31 0.05 16.57
CA LEU A 524 0.99 -1.15 17.33
C LEU A 524 -0.44 -1.61 16.99
N PRO A 525 -0.80 -2.87 17.30
CA PRO A 525 -2.18 -3.34 17.11
C PRO A 525 -3.19 -2.42 17.84
N GLY A 526 -4.05 -1.75 17.07
CA GLY A 526 -5.09 -0.85 17.58
C GLY A 526 -4.60 0.48 18.16
N LEU A 527 -3.32 0.84 18.03
CA LEU A 527 -2.72 1.98 18.72
C LEU A 527 -1.57 2.62 17.95
N GLU A 528 -1.54 3.94 17.90
CA GLU A 528 -0.35 4.72 17.54
C GLU A 528 0.14 5.53 18.75
N LEU A 529 1.42 5.37 19.09
CA LEU A 529 2.09 6.15 20.13
C LEU A 529 2.95 7.23 19.49
N ARG A 530 2.62 8.50 19.72
CA ARG A 530 3.25 9.65 19.08
C ARG A 530 3.98 10.49 20.13
N THR A 531 5.29 10.63 20.02
CA THR A 531 6.11 11.44 20.94
C THR A 531 6.80 12.58 20.20
N LYS A 532 6.94 13.74 20.85
CA LYS A 532 7.66 14.91 20.34
C LYS A 532 8.80 15.30 21.26
N SER A 533 9.78 16.05 20.74
CA SER A 533 10.90 16.60 21.51
C SER A 533 10.51 17.49 22.70
N SER A 534 9.27 18.01 22.74
CA SER A 534 8.72 18.73 23.91
C SER A 534 8.36 17.83 25.09
N GLY A 535 8.51 16.50 24.97
CA GLY A 535 8.02 15.51 25.94
C GLY A 535 6.52 15.22 25.81
N GLU A 536 5.81 15.93 24.95
CA GLU A 536 4.38 15.72 24.69
C GLU A 536 4.18 14.36 24.01
N SER A 537 3.33 13.54 24.61
CA SER A 537 2.97 12.20 24.13
C SER A 537 1.47 12.14 23.83
N LEU A 538 1.12 11.75 22.60
CA LEU A 538 -0.25 11.58 22.13
C LEU A 538 -0.49 10.10 21.82
N GLN A 539 -1.63 9.59 22.29
CA GLN A 539 -2.11 8.25 21.99
C GLN A 539 -3.27 8.37 21.00
N THR A 540 -3.17 7.67 19.87
CA THR A 540 -4.28 7.54 18.92
C THR A 540 -4.75 6.10 18.93
N VAL A 541 -5.94 5.85 19.49
CA VAL A 541 -6.56 4.53 19.40
C VAL A 541 -7.22 4.38 18.03
N VAL A 542 -6.90 3.28 17.33
CA VAL A 542 -7.41 2.97 16.00
C VAL A 542 -8.40 1.81 16.14
N ALA A 543 -9.71 2.11 16.06
CA ALA A 543 -10.82 1.18 16.32
C ALA A 543 -11.66 0.82 15.07
#